data_AF-A0A0F2SDK2-F1
#
_entry.id   AF-A0A0F2SDK2-F1
#
_cell.length_a   1.000
_cell.length_b   1.000
_cell.length_c   1.000
_cell.angle_alpha   90.00
_cell.angle_beta   90.00
_cell.angle_gamma   90.00
#
_symmetry.space_group_name_H-M   'P 1'
#
loop_
_entity.id
_entity.type
_entity.pdbx_description
1 polymer ?
#
loop_
_entity_poly.entity_id
_entity_poly.type
_entity_poly.pdbx_seq_one_letter_code
_entity_poly.pdbx_strand_id
1 'polypeptide(L)' 'MLIIDRFEGDWAIIETENRDTFNLPRIVLPPGIKEGDVISIHVGIDVVATKERTEKSKHRLDNLFDE' A
#
# COMPACT_ATOMS: atom_id res chain seq x y z
N MET A 1 -1.72 13.54 -11.73
CA MET A 1 -2.93 12.70 -11.86
C MET A 1 -2.51 11.23 -11.88
N LEU A 2 -3.26 10.36 -11.20
CA LEU A 2 -3.05 8.92 -11.23
C LEU A 2 -4.23 8.28 -11.96
N ILE A 3 -3.97 7.53 -13.02
CA ILE A 3 -4.99 6.96 -13.89
C ILE A 3 -4.78 5.45 -13.93
N ILE A 4 -5.87 4.69 -13.88
CA ILE A 4 -5.78 3.25 -14.12
C ILE A 4 -5.64 3.04 -15.62
N ASP A 5 -4.46 2.64 -16.07
CA ASP A 5 -4.20 2.33 -17.48
C ASP A 5 -4.86 1.00 -17.85
N ARG A 6 -4.49 -0.08 -17.15
CA ARG A 6 -5.02 -1.43 -17.41
C ARG A 6 -4.99 -2.35 -16.20
N PHE A 7 -5.73 -3.46 -16.28
CA PHE A 7 -5.63 -4.57 -15.32
C PHE A 7 -4.83 -5.75 -15.86
N GLU A 8 -3.88 -6.25 -15.05
CA GLU A 8 -3.07 -7.44 -15.34
C GLU A 8 -3.23 -8.46 -14.20
N GLY A 9 -4.14 -9.42 -14.38
CA GLY A 9 -4.44 -10.41 -13.36
C GLY A 9 -4.94 -9.77 -12.06
N ASP A 10 -4.18 -9.95 -10.97
CA ASP A 10 -4.45 -9.41 -9.63
C ASP A 10 -3.92 -7.98 -9.43
N TRP A 11 -3.34 -7.37 -10.47
CA TRP A 11 -2.72 -6.05 -10.42
C TRP A 11 -3.45 -5.04 -11.29
N ALA A 12 -3.45 -3.79 -10.85
CA ALA A 12 -3.81 -2.62 -11.64
C ALA A 12 -2.54 -1.83 -11.96
N ILE A 13 -2.36 -1.50 -13.23
CA ILE A 13 -1.28 -0.65 -13.71
C ILE A 13 -1.76 0.79 -13.64
N ILE A 14 -1.07 1.61 -12.86
CA ILE A 14 -1.40 3.03 -12.67
C ILE A 14 -0.40 3.86 -13.45
N GLU A 15 -0.88 4.72 -14.34
CA GLU A 15 -0.09 5.72 -15.05
C GLU A 15 -0.13 7.05 -14.30
N THR A 16 1.03 7.69 -14.20
CA THR A 16 1.20 9.03 -13.64
C THR A 16 1.28 10.08 -14.75
N GLU A 17 1.12 11.36 -14.40
CA GLU A 17 1.33 12.47 -15.35
C GLU A 17 2.72 12.48 -16.02
N ASN A 18 3.73 11.92 -15.36
CA ASN A 18 5.09 11.87 -15.88
C ASN A 18 5.34 10.66 -16.80
N ARG A 19 4.29 9.90 -17.15
CA ARG A 19 4.36 8.61 -17.87
C ARG A 19 5.09 7.49 -17.12
N ASP A 20 5.40 7.69 -15.84
CA ASP A 20 5.82 6.59 -14.97
C ASP A 20 4.61 5.71 -14.66
N THR A 21 4.86 4.40 -14.52
CA THR A 21 3.84 3.43 -14.15
C THR A 21 4.23 2.68 -12.88
N PHE A 22 3.23 2.30 -12.10
CA PHE A 22 3.42 1.42 -10.95
C PHE A 22 2.24 0.47 -10.78
N ASN A 23 2.49 -0.63 -10.06
CA ASN A 23 1.51 -1.68 -9.87
C ASN A 23 0.86 -1.52 -8.51
N LEU A 24 -0.47 -1.58 -8.48
CA LEU A 24 -1.26 -1.57 -7.26
C LEU A 24 -2.08 -2.86 -7.20
N PRO A 25 -2.10 -3.59 -6.06
CA PRO A 25 -2.95 -4.78 -5.95
C PRO A 25 -4.43 -4.42 -6.18
N ARG A 26 -5.17 -5.22 -6.96
CA ARG A 26 -6.60 -4.95 -7.20
C ARG A 26 -7.42 -5.00 -5.92
N ILE A 27 -6.99 -5.78 -4.92
CA ILE A 27 -7.67 -5.91 -3.64
C ILE A 27 -7.71 -4.61 -2.81
N VAL A 28 -6.79 -3.67 -3.05
CA VAL A 28 -6.79 -2.38 -2.33
C VAL A 28 -7.61 -1.31 -3.07
N LEU A 29 -8.08 -1.60 -4.30
CA LEU A 29 -8.91 -0.68 -5.06
C LEU A 29 -10.39 -0.82 -4.68
N PRO A 30 -11.14 0.30 -4.64
CA PRO A 30 -12.58 0.26 -4.51
C PRO A 30 -13.27 -0.61 -5.57
N PRO A 31 -14.40 -1.26 -5.22
CA PRO A 31 -15.17 -2.03 -6.19
C PRO A 31 -15.79 -1.12 -7.26
N GLY A 32 -15.89 -1.64 -8.48
CA GLY A 32 -16.54 -0.95 -9.60
C GLY A 32 -15.64 0.04 -10.37
N ILE A 33 -14.37 0.13 -9.99
CA ILE A 33 -13.35 0.89 -10.71
C ILE A 33 -13.00 0.22 -12.06
N LYS A 34 -12.73 1.03 -13.08
CA LYS A 34 -12.38 0.60 -14.43
C LYS A 34 -11.13 1.31 -14.98
N GLU A 35 -10.65 0.81 -16.11
CA GLU A 35 -9.59 1.45 -16.90
C GLU A 35 -10.04 2.85 -17.34
N GLY A 36 -9.13 3.82 -17.25
CA GLY A 36 -9.35 5.24 -17.47
C GLY A 36 -9.85 6.01 -16.23
N ASP A 37 -10.21 5.34 -15.12
CA ASP A 37 -10.60 6.05 -13.90
C ASP A 37 -9.40 6.76 -13.25
N VAL A 38 -9.66 7.98 -12.78
CA VAL A 38 -8.67 8.78 -12.04
C VAL A 38 -8.79 8.50 -10.55
N ILE A 39 -7.67 8.14 -9.92
CA ILE A 39 -7.61 7.81 -8.49
C ILE A 39 -6.73 8.81 -7.73
N SER A 40 -6.93 8.89 -6.41
CA SER A 40 -6.12 9.71 -5.50
C SER A 40 -5.59 8.84 -4.38
N ILE A 41 -4.26 8.81 -4.20
CA ILE A 41 -3.60 8.04 -3.17
C ILE A 41 -3.02 9.01 -2.14
N HIS A 42 -3.36 8.81 -0.88
CA HIS A 42 -2.80 9.55 0.25
C HIS A 42 -1.90 8.62 1.06
N VAL A 43 -0.62 8.96 1.18
CA VAL A 43 0.35 8.19 1.96
C VAL A 43 0.80 9.04 3.14
N GLY A 44 0.74 8.45 4.34
CA GLY A 44 1.19 9.08 5.57
C GLY A 44 1.82 8.06 6.51
N ILE A 45 2.67 8.53 7.41
CA ILE A 45 3.26 7.69 8.46
C ILE A 45 2.31 7.66 9.65
N ASP A 46 1.85 6.47 10.02
CA ASP A 46 1.21 6.26 11.32
C ASP A 46 2.29 6.07 12.38
N VAL A 47 2.68 7.17 13.02
CA VAL A 47 3.75 7.20 14.03
C VAL A 47 3.37 6.36 15.25
N VAL A 48 2.09 6.32 15.63
CA VAL A 48 1.62 5.59 16.81
C VAL A 48 1.69 4.09 16.55
N ALA A 49 1.07 3.61 15.46
CA ALA A 49 1.11 2.20 15.09
C ALA A 49 2.55 1.72 14.82
N THR A 50 3.39 2.56 14.23
CA THR A 50 4.81 2.23 13.99
C THR A 50 5.57 2.04 15.31
N LYS A 51 5.32 2.90 16.30
CA LYS A 51 5.92 2.78 17.64
C LYS A 51 5.42 1.52 18.35
N GLU A 52 4.12 1.25 18.33
CA GLU A 52 3.54 0.04 18.94
C GLU A 52 4.11 -1.25 18.34
N ARG A 53 4.28 -1.32 17.02
CA ARG A 53 4.91 -2.47 16.36
C ARG A 53 6.34 -2.69 16.85
N THR A 54 7.09 -1.60 17.02
CA THR A 54 8.48 -1.65 17.50
C THR A 54 8.54 -2.19 18.93
N GLU A 55 7.69 -1.70 19.83
CA GLU A 55 7.65 -2.16 21.22
C GLU A 55 7.18 -3.61 21.34
N LYS A 56 6.16 -4.04 20.57
CA LYS A 56 5.74 -5.45 20.49
C LYS A 56 6.82 -6.38 19.94
N SER A 57 7.76 -5.86 19.15
CA SER A 57 8.87 -6.66 18.61
C SER A 57 9.99 -6.82 19.65
N LYS A 58 10.27 -5.76 20.43
CA LYS A 58 11.20 -5.82 21.56
C LYS A 58 10.72 -6.76 22.65
N HIS A 59 9.45 -6.67 23.05
CA HIS A 59 8.90 -7.56 24.08
C HIS A 59 8.98 -9.05 23.73
N ARG A 60 8.92 -9.38 22.44
CA ARG A 60 9.09 -10.76 21.97
C ARG A 60 10.54 -11.23 22.03
N LEU A 61 11.51 -10.34 21.85
CA LEU A 61 12.92 -10.64 22.00
C LEU A 61 13.28 -10.81 23.48
N ASP A 62 12.82 -9.92 24.35
CA ASP A 62 13.12 -10.00 25.79
C ASP A 62 12.63 -11.33 26.39
N ASN A 63 11.42 -11.78 26.03
CA ASN A 63 10.88 -13.08 26.45
C ASN A 63 11.67 -14.31 25.93
N LEU A 64 12.50 -14.16 24.90
CA LEU A 64 13.34 -15.23 24.36
C LEU A 64 14.74 -15.28 24.99
N PHE A 65 15.19 -14.20 25.63
CA PHE A 65 16.50 -14.10 26.28
C PHE A 65 16.43 -14.21 27.82
N ASP A 66 15.22 -14.26 28.38
CA ASP A 66 14.96 -14.50 29.80
C ASP A 66 14.80 -16.01 30.17
N GLU A 67 15.29 -16.93 29.31
CA GLU A 67 15.52 -18.36 29.63
C GLU A 67 17.00 -18.66 29.93
#